data_AF-A0AAD8B6A8-F1
#
_entry.id   AF-A0AAD8B6A8-F1
#
_cell.length_a   1.000
_cell.length_b   1.000
_cell.length_c   1.000
_cell.angle_alpha   90.00
_cell.angle_beta   90.00
_cell.angle_gamma   90.00
#
_symmetry.space_group_name_H-M   'P 1'
#
loop_
_entity.id
_entity.type
_entity.pdbx_description
1 polymer ?
#
loop_
_entity_poly.entity_id
_entity_poly.type
_entity_poly.pdbx_seq_one_letter_code
_entity_poly.pdbx_strand_id
1 'polypeptide(L)'
;MRPYIELVEIGLKLHNLEEIKELLNHVLEDVDLVKKKGELWIEEKETSTFMEMKQFITEKTSEILNRCTSVSSDQTKELDVPALKVEKGNKEDASSKTVTEISTLASKDTVYLQLTEKVKELDSNFSLQSKKLKKLQQKLKDQQTITKRQEDTIEKLFKDCEKENNSNMSETQTTFNERVQEIRAEFMTELQAASSFISQQQTQWETFCLELKEKQEKQEKDKEHKE
;
A
#
# COMPACT_ATOMS: atom_id res chain seq x y z
N MET A 1 33.78 33.79 -29.70
CA MET A 1 33.35 33.51 -28.31
C MET A 1 31.85 33.20 -28.34
N ARG A 2 31.38 32.24 -27.53
CA ARG A 2 29.93 31.98 -27.42
C ARG A 2 29.25 33.13 -26.66
N PRO A 3 28.06 33.59 -27.06
CA PRO A 3 27.30 34.60 -26.32
C PRO A 3 27.05 34.16 -24.87
N TYR A 4 27.22 35.08 -23.93
CA TYR A 4 27.03 34.81 -22.50
C TYR A 4 25.63 34.26 -22.17
N ILE A 5 24.60 34.76 -22.87
CA ILE A 5 23.21 34.33 -22.70
C ILE A 5 23.04 32.85 -23.04
N GLU A 6 23.65 32.37 -24.13
CA GLU A 6 23.60 30.95 -24.53
C GLU A 6 24.32 30.04 -23.52
N LEU A 7 25.43 30.53 -22.94
CA LEU A 7 26.17 29.82 -21.89
C LEU A 7 25.34 29.69 -20.61
N VAL A 8 24.63 30.75 -20.21
CA VAL A 8 23.74 30.72 -19.04
C VAL A 8 22.55 29.80 -19.27
N GLU A 9 21.93 29.85 -20.44
CA GLU A 9 20.80 28.96 -20.78
C GLU A 9 21.21 27.48 -20.76
N ILE A 10 22.35 27.14 -21.36
CA ILE A 10 22.88 25.78 -21.33
C ILE A 10 23.23 25.36 -19.90
N GLY A 11 23.83 26.27 -19.11
CA GLY A 11 24.16 26.02 -17.70
C GLY A 11 22.93 25.69 -16.86
N LEU A 12 21.83 26.43 -17.02
CA LEU A 12 20.55 26.16 -16.35
C LEU A 12 19.97 24.80 -16.77
N LYS A 13 19.97 24.48 -18.07
CA LYS A 13 19.48 23.18 -18.55
C LYS A 13 20.30 22.01 -17.99
N LEU A 14 21.62 22.16 -17.89
CA LEU A 14 22.49 21.13 -17.32
C LEU A 14 22.26 20.95 -15.81
N HIS A 15 22.04 22.04 -15.07
CA HIS A 15 21.70 21.98 -13.66
C HIS A 15 20.39 21.22 -13.42
N ASN A 16 19.34 21.54 -14.19
CA ASN A 16 18.05 20.86 -14.11
C ASN A 16 18.17 19.35 -14.43
N LEU A 17 19.05 18.98 -15.37
CA LEU A 17 19.30 17.55 -15.67
C LEU A 17 19.97 16.83 -14.50
N GLU A 18 20.85 17.49 -13.75
CA GLU A 18 21.47 16.90 -12.55
C GLU A 18 20.43 16.72 -11.43
N GLU A 19 19.54 17.69 -11.23
CA GLU A 19 18.43 17.57 -10.26
C GLU A 19 17.48 16.41 -10.63
N ILE A 20 17.13 16.27 -11.91
CA ILE A 20 16.32 15.13 -12.38
C ILE A 20 17.04 13.80 -12.11
N LYS A 21 18.34 13.74 -12.38
CA LYS A 21 19.15 12.54 -12.15
C LYS A 21 19.18 12.17 -10.67
N GLU A 22 19.36 13.14 -9.78
CA GLU A 22 19.30 12.91 -8.33
C GLU A 22 17.92 12.37 -7.91
N LEU A 23 16.84 12.98 -8.39
CA LEU A 23 15.47 12.53 -8.08
C LEU A 23 15.20 11.09 -8.58
N LEU A 24 15.67 10.75 -9.78
CA LEU A 24 15.55 9.40 -10.34
C LEU A 24 16.36 8.37 -9.55
N ASN A 25 17.53 8.75 -9.02
CA ASN A 25 18.32 7.86 -8.17
C ASN A 25 17.57 7.51 -6.87
N HIS A 26 16.93 8.49 -6.21
CA HIS A 26 16.12 8.22 -5.02
C HIS A 26 14.95 7.27 -5.31
N VAL A 27 14.32 7.41 -6.48
CA VAL A 27 13.25 6.49 -6.93
C VAL A 27 13.79 5.06 -7.10
N LEU A 28 14.98 4.90 -7.69
CA LEU A 28 15.60 3.59 -7.85
C LEU A 28 15.91 2.94 -6.49
N GLU A 29 16.44 3.71 -5.54
CA GLU A 29 16.70 3.23 -4.17
C GLU A 29 15.42 2.75 -3.47
N ASP A 30 14.31 3.50 -3.61
CA ASP A 30 13.01 3.10 -3.06
C ASP A 30 12.50 1.79 -3.68
N VAL A 31 12.63 1.63 -5.00
CA VAL A 31 12.24 0.40 -5.72
C VAL A 31 13.06 -0.79 -5.23
N ASP A 32 14.38 -0.63 -5.11
CA ASP A 32 15.28 -1.69 -4.64
C ASP A 32 14.96 -2.09 -3.19
N LEU A 33 14.60 -1.14 -2.33
CA LEU A 33 14.19 -1.42 -0.96
C LEU A 33 12.90 -2.26 -0.91
N VAL A 34 11.90 -1.90 -1.71
CA VAL A 34 10.63 -2.67 -1.78
C VAL A 34 10.89 -4.08 -2.30
N LYS A 35 11.70 -4.20 -3.35
CA LYS A 35 12.06 -5.49 -3.93
C LYS A 35 12.80 -6.38 -2.94
N LYS A 36 13.83 -5.84 -2.27
CA LYS A 36 14.61 -6.56 -1.26
C LYS A 36 13.75 -7.07 -0.12
N LYS A 37 12.82 -6.24 0.37
CA LYS A 37 11.86 -6.66 1.41
C LYS A 37 10.96 -7.80 0.92
N GLY A 38 10.49 -7.72 -0.33
CA GLY A 38 9.70 -8.79 -0.94
C GLY A 38 10.45 -10.10 -1.09
N GLU A 39 11.72 -10.05 -1.49
CA GLU A 39 12.58 -11.22 -1.57
C GLU A 39 12.80 -11.85 -0.18
N LEU A 40 13.08 -11.05 0.85
CA LEU A 40 13.23 -11.53 2.23
C LEU A 40 11.94 -12.17 2.77
N TRP A 41 10.79 -11.62 2.42
CA TRP A 41 9.49 -12.18 2.79
C TRP A 41 9.24 -13.54 2.12
N ILE A 42 9.56 -13.67 0.82
CA ILE A 42 9.46 -14.94 0.08
C ILE A 42 10.42 -15.99 0.64
N GLU A 43 11.61 -15.58 1.06
CA GLU A 43 12.62 -16.46 1.68
C GLU A 43 12.31 -16.81 3.14
N GLU A 44 11.15 -16.42 3.68
CA GLU A 44 10.73 -16.62 5.08
C GLU A 44 11.72 -16.03 6.11
N LYS A 45 12.54 -15.07 5.68
CA LYS A 45 13.49 -14.33 6.54
C LYS A 45 12.86 -13.10 7.19
N GLU A 46 11.60 -12.84 6.89
CA GLU A 46 10.81 -11.75 7.43
C GLU A 46 9.46 -12.28 7.97
N THR A 47 9.02 -11.75 9.12
CA THR A 47 7.85 -12.26 9.86
C THR A 47 6.55 -11.54 9.55
N SER A 48 6.56 -10.59 8.61
CA SER A 48 5.38 -9.87 8.15
C SER A 48 4.32 -10.85 7.62
N THR A 49 3.05 -10.62 7.91
CA THR A 49 1.94 -11.39 7.34
C THR A 49 1.75 -11.04 5.85
N PHE A 50 1.02 -11.89 5.12
CA PHE A 50 0.66 -11.60 3.72
C PHE A 50 -0.06 -10.25 3.56
N MET A 51 -0.96 -9.92 4.49
CA MET A 51 -1.72 -8.68 4.45
C MET A 51 -0.82 -7.46 4.67
N GLU A 52 0.08 -7.52 5.64
CA GLU A 52 1.07 -6.45 5.90
C GLU A 52 2.02 -6.26 4.73
N MET A 53 2.50 -7.35 4.11
CA MET A 53 3.40 -7.27 2.96
C MET A 53 2.69 -6.70 1.73
N LYS A 54 1.45 -7.14 1.47
CA LYS A 54 0.62 -6.61 0.39
C LYS A 54 0.33 -5.11 0.57
N GLN A 55 0.00 -4.70 1.79
CA GLN A 55 -0.21 -3.29 2.11
C GLN A 55 1.07 -2.47 1.91
N PHE A 56 2.20 -2.94 2.45
CA PHE A 56 3.50 -2.30 2.29
C PHE A 56 3.87 -2.07 0.83
N ILE A 57 3.76 -3.10 -0.02
CA ILE A 57 4.06 -2.98 -1.46
C ILE A 57 3.13 -1.96 -2.11
N THR A 58 1.83 -1.99 -1.80
CA THR A 58 0.83 -1.08 -2.38
C THR A 58 1.10 0.37 -2.00
N GLU A 59 1.37 0.63 -0.72
CA GLU A 59 1.69 1.96 -0.20
C GLU A 59 2.97 2.50 -0.83
N LYS A 60 4.05 1.70 -0.83
CA LYS A 60 5.33 2.14 -1.39
C LYS A 60 5.31 2.33 -2.90
N THR A 61 4.58 1.48 -3.62
CA THR A 61 4.38 1.67 -5.07
C THR A 61 3.66 3.00 -5.35
N SER A 62 2.64 3.34 -4.54
CA SER A 62 1.92 4.60 -4.68
C SER A 62 2.81 5.81 -4.36
N GLU A 63 3.65 5.71 -3.33
CA GLU A 63 4.63 6.74 -2.95
C GLU A 63 5.64 6.98 -4.08
N ILE A 64 6.19 5.91 -4.66
CA ILE A 64 7.13 5.95 -5.80
C ILE A 64 6.47 6.61 -7.01
N LEU A 65 5.26 6.19 -7.38
CA LEU A 65 4.49 6.78 -8.48
C LEU A 65 4.26 8.27 -8.30
N ASN A 66 3.88 8.70 -7.09
CA ASN A 66 3.69 10.12 -6.79
C ASN A 66 4.98 10.92 -6.98
N ARG A 67 6.14 10.41 -6.51
CA ARG A 67 7.44 11.04 -6.74
C ARG A 67 7.80 11.13 -8.22
N CYS A 68 7.48 10.12 -9.03
CA CYS A 68 7.68 10.19 -10.48
C CYS A 68 6.81 11.27 -11.13
N THR A 69 5.56 11.45 -10.66
CA THR A 69 4.67 12.48 -11.22
C THR A 69 5.06 13.91 -10.86
N SER A 70 5.65 14.14 -9.68
CA SER A 70 6.14 15.48 -9.29
C SER A 70 7.29 15.95 -10.20
N VAL A 71 8.20 15.04 -10.58
CA VAL A 71 9.30 15.33 -11.53
C VAL A 71 8.75 15.84 -12.88
N SER A 72 7.60 15.34 -13.33
CA SER A 72 6.97 15.77 -14.59
C SER A 72 6.11 17.04 -14.47
N SER A 73 5.66 17.40 -13.27
CA SER A 73 4.70 18.50 -13.04
C SER A 73 5.38 19.86 -12.90
N ASP A 74 6.53 19.92 -12.25
CA ASP A 74 7.17 21.20 -11.92
C ASP A 74 7.82 21.88 -13.15
N GLN A 75 8.07 21.14 -14.23
CA GLN A 75 8.72 21.66 -15.45
C GLN A 75 7.76 22.17 -16.54
N THR A 76 6.44 22.00 -16.40
CA THR A 76 5.50 22.51 -17.41
C THR A 76 5.13 23.98 -17.25
N LYS A 77 5.61 24.65 -16.19
CA LYS A 77 5.27 26.06 -15.91
C LYS A 77 6.32 27.08 -16.34
N GLU A 78 7.54 26.68 -16.69
CA GLU A 78 8.64 27.63 -16.98
C GLU A 78 9.03 27.79 -18.46
N LEU A 79 8.41 27.06 -19.39
CA LEU A 79 8.78 27.11 -20.82
C LEU A 79 7.88 27.99 -21.71
N ASP A 80 7.00 28.81 -21.13
CA ASP A 80 6.15 29.73 -21.90
C ASP A 80 6.79 31.13 -21.98
N VAL A 81 7.93 31.21 -22.68
CA VAL A 81 8.51 32.50 -23.10
C VAL A 81 7.80 32.90 -24.41
N PRO A 82 7.14 34.07 -24.49
CA PRO A 82 6.45 34.47 -25.70
C PRO A 82 7.48 34.71 -26.82
N ALA A 83 7.36 33.94 -27.89
CA ALA A 83 8.09 34.16 -29.12
C ALA A 83 7.78 35.57 -29.67
N LEU A 84 8.72 36.49 -29.49
CA LEU A 84 8.81 37.76 -30.22
C LEU A 84 8.81 37.45 -31.73
N LYS A 85 7.67 37.70 -32.39
CA LYS A 85 7.61 37.81 -33.84
C LYS A 85 8.44 39.03 -34.27
N VAL A 86 9.69 38.80 -34.63
CA VAL A 86 10.49 39.75 -35.41
C VAL A 86 10.13 39.51 -36.87
N GLU A 87 9.24 40.35 -37.39
CA GLU A 87 8.95 40.44 -38.81
C GLU A 87 10.14 41.13 -39.52
N LYS A 88 10.59 40.49 -40.60
CA LYS A 88 11.80 40.82 -41.36
C LYS A 88 11.41 41.80 -42.47
N GLY A 89 12.10 42.95 -42.57
CA GLY A 89 11.93 43.87 -43.69
C GLY A 89 13.15 44.78 -43.89
N ASN A 90 13.99 44.46 -44.87
CA ASN A 90 15.12 45.25 -45.34
C ASN A 90 14.67 46.48 -46.16
N LYS A 91 15.27 47.66 -45.93
CA LYS A 91 16.19 48.39 -46.84
C LYS A 91 16.33 49.88 -46.46
N GLU A 92 17.55 50.38 -46.71
CA GLU A 92 18.11 51.75 -46.74
C GLU A 92 17.13 52.80 -47.33
N ASP A 93 17.15 54.11 -47.07
CA ASP A 93 18.25 55.09 -47.01
C ASP A 93 17.71 56.47 -46.53
N ALA A 94 18.60 57.45 -46.40
CA ALA A 94 18.56 58.76 -45.74
C ALA A 94 17.36 59.74 -45.93
N SER A 95 17.28 60.66 -44.94
CA SER A 95 17.06 62.12 -45.06
C SER A 95 15.69 62.72 -44.65
N SER A 96 15.74 63.41 -43.51
CA SER A 96 15.13 64.71 -43.14
C SER A 96 13.71 65.12 -43.57
N LYS A 97 12.91 65.42 -42.52
CA LYS A 97 11.94 66.53 -42.37
C LYS A 97 10.92 66.75 -43.51
N THR A 98 9.64 66.51 -43.22
CA THR A 98 8.65 67.57 -42.97
C THR A 98 7.29 67.02 -42.54
N VAL A 99 6.75 67.61 -41.48
CA VAL A 99 5.35 67.94 -41.19
C VAL A 99 4.28 67.09 -41.91
N THR A 100 3.59 66.25 -41.14
CA THR A 100 2.17 65.95 -41.37
C THR A 100 1.53 65.63 -40.02
N GLU A 101 1.24 66.68 -39.25
CA GLU A 101 0.05 66.66 -38.41
C GLU A 101 -1.16 66.43 -39.32
N ILE A 102 -2.21 65.78 -38.78
CA ILE A 102 -3.43 65.29 -39.44
C ILE A 102 -3.36 63.79 -39.82
N SER A 103 -3.48 62.91 -38.82
CA SER A 103 -4.34 61.69 -38.91
C SER A 103 -4.44 60.91 -37.59
N THR A 104 -4.69 61.57 -36.45
CA THR A 104 -4.88 60.87 -35.16
C THR A 104 -6.33 60.71 -34.75
N LEU A 105 -7.30 61.18 -35.54
CA LEU A 105 -8.73 61.03 -35.25
C LEU A 105 -9.36 59.75 -35.83
N ALA A 106 -8.79 59.14 -36.87
CA ALA A 106 -9.32 57.90 -37.47
C ALA A 106 -8.91 56.62 -36.71
N SER A 107 -8.04 56.72 -35.70
CA SER A 107 -7.49 55.57 -34.97
C SER A 107 -8.29 55.19 -33.70
N LYS A 108 -9.02 56.13 -33.09
CA LYS A 108 -9.73 55.88 -31.82
C LYS A 108 -10.93 54.94 -31.98
N ASP A 109 -11.68 55.08 -33.07
CA ASP A 109 -12.85 54.22 -33.34
C ASP A 109 -12.44 52.76 -33.62
N THR A 110 -11.32 52.56 -34.31
CA THR A 110 -10.78 51.21 -34.59
C THR A 110 -10.28 50.52 -33.32
N VAL A 111 -9.62 51.27 -32.42
CA VAL A 111 -9.17 50.75 -31.12
C VAL A 111 -10.36 50.45 -30.20
N TYR A 112 -11.41 51.28 -30.22
CA TYR A 112 -12.62 51.05 -29.45
C TYR A 112 -13.39 49.80 -29.92
N LEU A 113 -13.48 49.59 -31.23
CA LEU A 113 -14.05 48.37 -31.82
C LEU A 113 -13.27 47.11 -31.42
N GLN A 114 -11.94 47.12 -31.53
CA GLN A 114 -11.09 46.01 -31.10
C GLN A 114 -11.21 45.72 -29.60
N LEU A 115 -11.32 46.75 -28.77
CA LEU A 115 -11.51 46.59 -27.33
C LEU A 115 -12.87 45.95 -27.03
N THR A 116 -13.93 46.40 -27.72
CA THR A 116 -15.29 45.87 -27.56
C THR A 116 -15.36 44.39 -27.97
N GLU A 117 -14.66 44.00 -29.03
CA GLU A 117 -14.56 42.61 -29.49
C GLU A 117 -13.81 41.74 -28.47
N LYS A 118 -12.67 42.21 -27.95
CA LYS A 118 -11.93 41.52 -26.88
C LYS A 118 -12.75 41.36 -25.60
N VAL A 119 -13.55 42.36 -25.23
CA VAL A 119 -14.45 42.26 -24.06
C VAL A 119 -15.51 41.19 -24.29
N LYS A 120 -16.12 41.13 -25.47
CA LYS A 120 -17.09 40.08 -25.81
C LYS A 120 -16.47 38.68 -25.81
N GLU A 121 -15.25 38.55 -26.33
CA GLU A 121 -14.51 37.29 -26.30
C GLU A 121 -14.21 36.85 -24.86
N LEU A 122 -13.81 37.80 -24.01
CA LEU A 122 -13.53 37.57 -22.60
C LEU A 122 -14.78 37.15 -21.83
N ASP A 123 -15.93 37.78 -22.07
CA ASP A 123 -17.22 37.40 -21.50
C ASP A 123 -17.66 35.99 -21.95
N SER A 124 -17.47 35.68 -23.24
CA SER A 124 -17.76 34.34 -23.78
C SER A 124 -16.89 33.28 -23.10
N ASN A 125 -15.59 33.54 -22.99
CA ASN A 125 -14.64 32.65 -22.30
C ASN A 125 -14.97 32.51 -20.81
N PHE A 126 -15.31 33.60 -20.13
CA PHE A 126 -15.72 33.56 -18.73
C PHE A 126 -16.98 32.71 -18.53
N SER A 127 -17.99 32.87 -19.39
CA SER A 127 -19.21 32.05 -19.37
C SER A 127 -18.92 30.56 -19.60
N LEU A 128 -18.03 30.24 -20.55
CA LEU A 128 -17.60 28.87 -20.81
C LEU A 128 -16.87 28.26 -19.62
N GLN A 129 -15.93 28.99 -19.02
CA GLN A 129 -15.18 28.54 -17.84
C GLN A 129 -16.09 28.38 -16.62
N SER A 130 -17.03 29.29 -16.40
CA SER A 130 -18.04 29.19 -15.34
C SER A 130 -18.88 27.91 -15.47
N LYS A 131 -19.28 27.53 -16.68
CA LYS A 131 -19.99 26.27 -16.94
C LYS A 131 -19.12 25.04 -16.64
N LYS A 132 -17.83 25.05 -17.02
CA LYS A 132 -16.89 23.97 -16.70
C LYS A 132 -16.69 23.83 -15.19
N LEU A 133 -16.52 24.94 -14.49
CA LEU A 133 -16.36 24.98 -13.03
C LEU A 133 -17.58 24.39 -12.32
N LYS A 134 -18.80 24.77 -12.72
CA LYS A 134 -20.04 24.19 -12.18
C LYS A 134 -20.12 22.67 -12.38
N LYS A 135 -19.73 22.17 -13.56
CA LYS A 135 -19.68 20.71 -13.82
C LYS A 135 -18.65 20.01 -12.92
N LEU A 136 -17.49 20.61 -12.70
CA LEU A 136 -16.47 20.04 -11.81
C LEU A 136 -16.95 20.04 -10.35
N GLN A 137 -17.59 21.11 -9.89
CA GLN A 137 -18.18 21.16 -8.55
C GLN A 137 -19.24 20.08 -8.34
N GLN A 138 -20.07 19.81 -9.36
CA GLN A 138 -21.06 18.73 -9.27
C GLN A 138 -20.37 17.36 -9.19
N LYS A 139 -19.40 17.09 -10.07
CA LYS A 139 -18.62 15.84 -10.04
C LYS A 139 -17.94 15.61 -8.68
N LEU A 140 -17.41 16.67 -8.07
CA LEU A 140 -16.79 16.60 -6.75
C LEU A 140 -17.82 16.18 -5.68
N LYS A 141 -19.02 16.76 -5.68
CA LYS A 141 -20.10 16.38 -4.76
C LYS A 141 -20.55 14.94 -4.95
N ASP A 142 -20.70 14.51 -6.20
CA ASP A 142 -21.09 13.15 -6.54
C ASP A 142 -20.01 12.16 -6.04
N GLN A 143 -18.74 12.48 -6.25
CA GLN A 143 -17.61 11.68 -5.78
C GLN A 143 -17.55 11.61 -4.25
N GLN A 144 -17.72 12.73 -3.54
CA GLN A 144 -17.82 12.74 -2.07
C GLN A 144 -18.95 11.84 -1.56
N THR A 145 -20.09 11.85 -2.25
CA THR A 145 -21.23 11.00 -1.88
C THR A 145 -20.93 9.52 -2.10
N ILE A 146 -20.24 9.18 -3.19
CA ILE A 146 -19.80 7.81 -3.47
C ILE A 146 -18.79 7.34 -2.43
N THR A 147 -17.77 8.15 -2.12
CA THR A 147 -16.76 7.83 -1.11
C THR A 147 -17.41 7.56 0.25
N LYS A 148 -18.33 8.43 0.68
CA LYS A 148 -19.05 8.22 1.95
C LYS A 148 -19.83 6.91 1.98
N ARG A 149 -20.53 6.55 0.88
CA ARG A 149 -21.23 5.26 0.80
C ARG A 149 -20.27 4.07 0.85
N GLN A 150 -19.08 4.20 0.25
CA GLN A 150 -18.06 3.16 0.31
C GLN A 150 -17.51 3.00 1.72
N GLU A 151 -17.23 4.10 2.43
CA GLU A 151 -16.82 4.10 3.84
C GLU A 151 -17.86 3.40 4.72
N ASP A 152 -19.14 3.78 4.61
CA ASP A 152 -20.23 3.16 5.36
C ASP A 152 -20.35 1.65 5.07
N THR A 153 -20.11 1.24 3.82
CA THR A 153 -20.17 -0.17 3.40
C THR A 153 -18.99 -0.96 3.96
N ILE A 154 -17.78 -0.40 3.91
CA ILE A 154 -16.57 -1.02 4.46
C ILE A 154 -16.70 -1.18 5.97
N GLU A 155 -17.17 -0.15 6.68
CA GLU A 155 -17.36 -0.20 8.13
C GLU A 155 -18.36 -1.29 8.52
N LYS A 156 -19.46 -1.42 7.77
CA LYS A 156 -20.43 -2.49 7.99
C LYS A 156 -19.81 -3.88 7.79
N LEU A 157 -19.09 -4.10 6.68
CA LEU A 157 -18.42 -5.37 6.41
C LEU A 157 -17.41 -5.72 7.50
N PHE A 158 -16.69 -4.73 8.02
CA PHE A 158 -15.72 -4.93 9.10
C PHE A 158 -16.41 -5.40 10.38
N LYS A 159 -17.52 -4.76 10.78
CA LYS A 159 -18.32 -5.13 11.95
C LYS A 159 -18.95 -6.53 11.81
N ASP A 160 -19.40 -6.89 10.61
CA ASP A 160 -19.97 -8.21 10.35
C ASP A 160 -18.88 -9.30 10.42
N CYS A 161 -17.70 -9.05 9.84
CA CYS A 161 -16.54 -9.94 9.93
C CYS A 161 -16.04 -10.14 11.37
N GLU A 162 -15.97 -9.06 12.16
CA GLU A 162 -15.56 -9.12 13.56
C GLU A 162 -16.53 -9.98 14.39
N LYS A 163 -17.84 -9.86 14.16
CA LYS A 163 -18.85 -10.69 14.82
C LYS A 163 -18.70 -12.17 14.45
N GLU A 164 -18.56 -12.46 13.16
CA GLU A 164 -18.41 -13.84 12.66
C GLU A 164 -17.13 -14.49 13.18
N ASN A 165 -16.01 -13.75 13.20
CA ASN A 165 -14.75 -14.27 13.68
C ASN A 165 -14.81 -14.54 15.19
N ASN A 166 -15.41 -13.64 15.97
CA ASN A 166 -15.60 -13.84 17.40
C ASN A 166 -16.52 -15.04 17.70
N SER A 167 -17.59 -15.25 16.93
CA SER A 167 -18.46 -16.43 17.10
C SER A 167 -17.74 -17.73 16.74
N ASN A 168 -17.05 -17.77 15.61
CA ASN A 168 -16.36 -18.97 15.13
C ASN A 168 -15.18 -19.34 16.04
N MET A 169 -14.44 -18.35 16.53
CA MET A 169 -13.35 -18.57 17.48
C MET A 169 -13.87 -19.11 18.81
N SER A 170 -14.96 -18.55 19.33
CA SER A 170 -15.61 -19.05 20.54
C SER A 170 -16.06 -20.50 20.37
N GLU A 171 -16.71 -20.84 19.26
CA GLU A 171 -17.19 -22.20 18.97
C GLU A 171 -16.04 -23.22 18.80
N THR A 172 -14.97 -22.81 18.12
CA THR A 172 -13.77 -23.65 17.95
C THR A 172 -13.10 -23.90 19.28
N GLN A 173 -12.99 -22.86 20.12
CA GLN A 173 -12.38 -22.97 21.45
C GLN A 173 -13.21 -23.86 22.39
N THR A 174 -14.55 -23.77 22.35
CA THR A 174 -15.42 -24.66 23.13
C THR A 174 -15.27 -26.10 22.68
N THR A 175 -15.32 -26.36 21.38
CA THR A 175 -15.17 -27.73 20.82
C THR A 175 -13.80 -28.33 21.16
N PHE A 176 -12.74 -27.53 21.07
CA PHE A 176 -11.40 -27.96 21.47
C PHE A 176 -11.34 -28.33 22.96
N ASN A 177 -11.89 -27.48 23.83
CA ASN A 177 -11.91 -27.74 25.26
C ASN A 177 -12.70 -29.00 25.62
N GLU A 178 -13.85 -29.23 24.99
CA GLU A 178 -14.64 -30.45 25.17
C GLU A 178 -13.82 -31.69 24.79
N ARG A 179 -13.17 -31.66 23.63
CA ARG A 179 -12.35 -32.79 23.17
C ARG A 179 -11.14 -33.07 24.06
N VAL A 180 -10.51 -32.04 24.60
CA VAL A 180 -9.42 -32.20 25.58
C VAL A 180 -9.93 -32.85 26.87
N GLN A 181 -11.14 -32.52 27.33
CA GLN A 181 -11.72 -33.16 28.50
C GLN A 181 -12.09 -34.63 28.23
N GLU A 182 -12.61 -34.95 27.05
CA GLU A 182 -12.87 -36.33 26.62
C GLU A 182 -11.59 -37.16 26.62
N ILE A 183 -10.53 -36.67 25.95
CA ILE A 183 -9.22 -37.36 25.91
C ILE A 183 -8.67 -37.57 27.32
N ARG A 184 -8.82 -36.57 28.20
CA ARG A 184 -8.39 -36.70 29.59
C ARG A 184 -9.16 -37.79 30.33
N ALA A 185 -10.47 -37.88 30.13
CA ALA A 185 -11.30 -38.91 30.76
C ALA A 185 -10.95 -40.32 30.24
N GLU A 186 -10.74 -40.46 28.92
CA GLU A 186 -10.30 -41.70 28.30
C GLU A 186 -8.94 -42.13 28.85
N PHE A 187 -7.96 -41.22 28.88
CA PHE A 187 -6.63 -41.49 29.40
C PHE A 187 -6.66 -41.92 30.88
N MET A 188 -7.44 -41.25 31.72
CA MET A 188 -7.57 -41.62 33.13
C MET A 188 -8.21 -42.99 33.30
N THR A 189 -9.18 -43.33 32.46
CA THR A 189 -9.84 -44.65 32.47
C THR A 189 -8.87 -45.76 32.06
N GLU A 190 -8.10 -45.53 31.00
CA GLU A 190 -7.10 -46.48 30.52
C GLU A 190 -5.95 -46.65 31.53
N LEU A 191 -5.49 -45.55 32.14
CA LEU A 191 -4.49 -45.58 33.21
C LEU A 191 -4.99 -46.38 34.43
N GLN A 192 -6.25 -46.21 34.82
CA GLN A 192 -6.84 -46.97 35.91
C GLN A 192 -6.96 -48.46 35.56
N ALA A 193 -7.32 -48.79 34.32
CA ALA A 193 -7.37 -50.17 33.84
C ALA A 193 -5.98 -50.82 33.86
N ALA A 194 -4.96 -50.12 33.36
CA ALA A 194 -3.56 -50.58 33.38
C ALA A 194 -3.05 -50.77 34.81
N SER A 195 -3.33 -49.82 35.71
CA SER A 195 -2.97 -49.93 37.13
C SER A 195 -3.63 -51.15 37.80
N SER A 196 -4.92 -51.37 37.52
CA SER A 196 -5.65 -52.53 38.03
C SER A 196 -5.07 -53.84 37.52
N PHE A 197 -4.73 -53.91 36.22
CA PHE A 197 -4.09 -55.07 35.62
C PHE A 197 -2.74 -55.38 36.27
N ILE A 198 -1.89 -54.37 36.47
CA ILE A 198 -0.58 -54.54 37.13
C ILE A 198 -0.76 -55.06 38.56
N SER A 199 -1.71 -54.49 39.31
CA SER A 199 -2.02 -54.95 40.67
C SER A 199 -2.48 -56.41 40.70
N GLN A 200 -3.31 -56.81 39.74
CA GLN A 200 -3.74 -58.20 39.59
C GLN A 200 -2.55 -59.13 39.29
N GLN A 201 -1.67 -58.75 38.36
CA GLN A 201 -0.47 -59.52 38.04
C GLN A 201 0.46 -59.67 39.25
N GLN A 202 0.65 -58.60 40.02
CA GLN A 202 1.44 -58.63 41.24
C GLN A 202 0.84 -59.59 42.27
N THR A 203 -0.49 -59.55 42.46
CA THR A 203 -1.19 -60.47 43.37
C THR A 203 -1.04 -61.93 42.94
N GLN A 204 -1.17 -62.21 41.64
CA GLN A 204 -0.97 -63.55 41.08
C GLN A 204 0.47 -64.04 41.29
N TRP A 205 1.45 -63.17 41.08
CA TRP A 205 2.86 -63.47 41.32
C TRP A 205 3.13 -63.79 42.80
N GLU A 206 2.64 -62.97 43.73
CA GLU A 206 2.79 -63.18 45.17
C GLU A 206 2.16 -64.51 45.61
N THR A 207 0.96 -64.82 45.09
CA THR A 207 0.26 -66.09 45.35
C THR A 207 1.09 -67.28 44.84
N PHE A 208 1.60 -67.21 43.61
CA PHE A 208 2.45 -68.26 43.04
C PHE A 208 3.73 -68.48 43.85
N CYS A 209 4.38 -67.40 44.31
CA CYS A 209 5.55 -67.50 45.18
C CYS A 209 5.24 -68.19 46.52
N LEU A 210 4.07 -67.91 47.12
CA LEU A 210 3.62 -68.59 48.35
C LEU A 210 3.36 -70.09 48.11
N GLU A 211 2.65 -70.44 47.04
CA GLU A 211 2.39 -71.84 46.68
C GLU A 211 3.68 -72.63 46.43
N LEU A 212 4.69 -72.02 45.80
CA LEU A 212 6.00 -72.64 45.60
C LEU A 212 6.70 -72.93 46.93
N LYS A 213 6.69 -71.98 47.86
CA LYS A 213 7.26 -72.18 49.21
C LYS A 213 6.55 -73.30 49.95
N GLU A 214 5.22 -73.31 49.96
CA GLU A 214 4.46 -74.38 50.61
C GLU A 214 4.73 -75.77 50.01
N LYS A 215 4.86 -75.86 48.69
CA LYS A 215 5.21 -77.12 48.02
C LYS A 215 6.61 -77.59 48.41
N GLN A 216 7.57 -76.68 48.51
CA GLN A 216 8.93 -77.00 48.93
C GLN A 216 8.96 -77.51 50.38
N GLU A 217 8.28 -76.81 51.30
CA GLU A 217 8.19 -77.21 52.71
C GLU A 217 7.51 -78.58 52.89
N LYS A 218 6.46 -78.87 52.10
CA LYS A 218 5.81 -80.20 52.10
C LYS A 218 6.76 -81.30 51.62
N GLN A 219 7.53 -81.04 50.56
CA GLN A 219 8.51 -82.02 50.06
C GLN A 219 9.64 -82.28 51.06
N GLU A 220 10.07 -81.27 51.82
CA GLU A 220 11.08 -81.43 52.87
C GLU A 220 10.53 -82.29 54.03
N LYS A 221 9.31 -82.02 54.50
CA LYS A 221 8.65 -82.83 55.55
C LYS A 221 8.40 -84.29 55.13
N ASP A 222 8.01 -84.51 53.87
CA ASP A 222 7.79 -85.86 53.33
C ASP A 222 9.09 -86.66 53.16
N LYS A 223 10.25 -85.98 53.05
CA LYS A 223 11.57 -86.62 53.08
C LYS A 223 11.99 -86.97 54.50
N GLU A 224 11.79 -86.08 55.46
CA GLU A 224 12.09 -86.32 56.88
C GLU A 224 11.26 -87.47 57.48
N HIS A 225 10.02 -87.69 57.03
CA HIS A 225 9.19 -88.81 57.48
C HIS A 225 9.54 -90.17 56.85
N LYS A 226 10.45 -90.21 55.86
CA LYS A 226 10.89 -91.44 55.18
C LYS A 226 12.27 -91.93 55.63
N GLU A 227 13.00 -91.15 56.42
CA GLU A 227 14.23 -91.55 57.14
C GLU A 227 13.91 -92.06 58.55
#